data_AF-A0A1I7JLY7-F1
#
_entry.id   AF-A0A1I7JLY7-F1
#
_cell.length_a   1.000
_cell.length_b   1.000
_cell.length_c   1.000
_cell.angle_alpha   90.00
_cell.angle_beta   90.00
_cell.angle_gamma   90.00
#
_symmetry.space_group_name_H-M   'P 1'
#
loop_
_entity.id
_entity.type
_entity.pdbx_description
1 polymer ?
#
loop_
_entity_poly.entity_id
_entity_poly.type
_entity_poly.pdbx_seq_one_letter_code
_entity_poly.pdbx_strand_id
1 'polypeptide(L)'
;MGKLSNSQLKALDELLFDYVSIDHKIAVRKLEISDVPNTDENVGGGRSNVVSKPTETTVARWDSDQRLNSLYAQKHAVENTLNMLDDDMERIFWLRWARGSVNTWDAIAGKMHMSIKTIYRKRQRILEIFADFYGFS
;
A
#
# COMPACT_ATOMS: atom_id res chain seq x y z
N MET A 1 -9.36 -11.57 17.77
CA MET A 1 -9.15 -10.23 17.19
C MET A 1 -10.12 -9.26 17.82
N GLY A 2 -9.64 -8.11 18.29
CA GLY A 2 -10.50 -7.04 18.80
C GLY A 2 -11.29 -6.41 17.67
N LYS A 3 -12.51 -5.93 17.95
CA LYS A 3 -13.31 -5.21 16.96
C LYS A 3 -12.65 -3.87 16.65
N LEU A 4 -12.38 -3.60 15.37
CA LEU A 4 -11.85 -2.30 14.93
C LEU A 4 -12.79 -1.17 15.35
N SER A 5 -12.23 -0.09 15.89
CA SER A 5 -12.97 1.12 16.21
C SER A 5 -13.36 1.88 14.93
N ASN A 6 -14.32 2.79 15.04
CA ASN A 6 -14.72 3.62 13.89
C ASN A 6 -13.56 4.48 13.34
N SER A 7 -12.64 4.93 14.20
CA SER A 7 -11.47 5.71 13.76
C SER A 7 -10.48 4.82 13.01
N GLN A 8 -10.26 3.58 13.49
CA GLN A 8 -9.42 2.60 12.80
C GLN A 8 -9.99 2.23 11.43
N LEU A 9 -11.29 1.96 11.34
CA LEU A 9 -11.96 1.68 10.07
C LEU A 9 -11.83 2.84 9.09
N LYS A 10 -11.92 4.09 9.56
CA LYS A 10 -11.74 5.27 8.71
C LYS A 10 -10.30 5.39 8.19
N ALA A 11 -9.31 5.18 9.04
CA ALA A 11 -7.90 5.22 8.64
C ALA A 11 -7.56 4.15 7.58
N LEU A 12 -8.08 2.93 7.75
CA LEU A 12 -7.91 1.85 6.78
C LEU A 12 -8.62 2.16 5.45
N ASP A 13 -9.81 2.77 5.50
CA ASP A 13 -10.54 3.22 4.30
C ASP A 13 -9.71 4.26 3.50
N GLU A 14 -9.08 5.22 4.19
CA GLU A 14 -8.18 6.21 3.58
C GLU A 14 -6.92 5.56 2.97
N LEU A 15 -6.31 4.60 3.67
CA LEU A 15 -5.16 3.84 3.14
C LEU A 15 -5.51 3.07 1.86
N LEU A 16 -6.72 2.50 1.76
CA LEU A 16 -7.16 1.81 0.54
C LEU A 16 -7.42 2.77 -0.63
N PHE A 17 -7.87 4.01 -0.37
CA PHE A 17 -7.95 5.01 -1.45
C PHE A 17 -6.57 5.38 -2.01
N ASP A 18 -5.56 5.42 -1.14
CA ASP A 18 -4.19 5.74 -1.53
C ASP A 18 -3.52 4.67 -2.41
N TYR A 19 -3.97 3.41 -2.30
CA TYR A 19 -3.43 2.26 -3.03
C TYR A 19 -3.40 2.47 -4.54
N VAL A 20 -4.39 3.16 -5.11
CA VAL A 20 -4.46 3.41 -6.57
C VAL A 20 -3.20 4.10 -7.12
N SER A 21 -2.52 4.87 -6.29
CA SER A 21 -1.31 5.62 -6.66
C SER A 21 -0.01 4.98 -6.16
N ILE A 22 -0.09 3.78 -5.57
CA ILE A 22 1.03 3.19 -4.82
C ILE A 22 2.22 2.87 -5.71
N ASP A 23 1.99 2.36 -6.92
CA ASP A 23 3.07 2.05 -7.86
C ASP A 23 3.81 3.31 -8.32
N HIS A 24 3.07 4.40 -8.53
CA HIS A 24 3.68 5.69 -8.83
C HIS A 24 4.49 6.21 -7.63
N LYS A 25 3.95 6.12 -6.41
CA LYS A 25 4.66 6.51 -5.18
C LYS A 25 5.96 5.69 -5.01
N ILE A 26 5.93 4.39 -5.29
CA ILE A 26 7.10 3.50 -5.27
C ILE A 26 8.13 3.93 -6.32
N ALA A 27 7.70 4.17 -7.56
CA ALA A 27 8.58 4.57 -8.65
C ALA A 27 9.27 5.92 -8.37
N VAL A 28 8.51 6.91 -7.91
CA VAL A 28 9.04 8.22 -7.50
C VAL A 28 10.04 8.05 -6.36
N ARG A 29 9.72 7.27 -5.33
CA ARG A 29 10.62 7.08 -4.18
C ARG A 29 11.93 6.39 -4.57
N LYS A 30 11.89 5.41 -5.49
CA LYS A 30 13.10 4.79 -6.02
C LYS A 30 14.00 5.79 -6.74
N LEU A 31 13.40 6.66 -7.56
CA LEU A 31 14.12 7.72 -8.28
C LEU A 31 14.74 8.72 -7.29
N GLU A 32 13.99 9.16 -6.28
CA GLU A 32 14.50 10.03 -5.20
C GLU A 32 15.74 9.42 -4.51
N ILE A 33 15.76 8.11 -4.23
CA ILE A 33 16.89 7.44 -3.58
C ILE A 33 18.09 7.32 -4.54
N SER A 34 17.84 7.10 -5.83
CA SER A 34 18.87 6.94 -6.86
C SER A 34 19.52 8.27 -7.26
N ASP A 35 18.79 9.39 -7.21
CA ASP A 35 19.26 10.73 -7.56
C ASP A 35 20.09 11.39 -6.45
N VAL A 36 20.17 10.79 -5.25
CA VAL A 36 21.06 11.27 -4.18
C VAL A 36 22.52 11.15 -4.67
N PRO A 37 23.26 12.25 -4.85
CA PRO A 37 24.65 12.20 -5.27
C PRO A 37 25.44 11.33 -4.30
N ASN A 38 26.24 10.41 -4.82
CA ASN A 38 27.28 9.76 -4.04
C ASN A 38 28.34 10.81 -3.69
N THR A 39 28.11 11.64 -2.67
CA THR A 39 29.19 12.37 -2.00
C THR A 39 30.00 11.38 -1.20
N ASP A 40 30.81 10.61 -1.91
CA ASP A 40 31.99 10.00 -1.34
C ASP A 40 33.08 11.09 -1.41
N GLU A 41 33.16 11.91 -0.36
CA GLU A 41 34.36 12.72 -0.08
C GLU A 41 35.50 11.77 0.32
N ASN A 42 35.98 10.95 -0.62
CA ASN A 42 37.22 10.21 -0.46
C ASN A 42 38.39 11.15 -0.79
N VAL A 43 38.66 12.05 0.17
CA VAL A 43 39.92 12.77 0.30
C VAL A 43 41.01 11.75 0.63
N GLY A 44 42.01 11.61 -0.24
CA GLY A 44 43.28 10.97 0.12
C GLY A 44 43.72 9.87 -0.85
N GLY A 45 44.72 10.18 -1.66
CA GLY A 45 45.30 9.27 -2.64
C GLY A 45 45.76 7.93 -2.06
N GLY A 46 45.25 6.86 -2.66
CA GLY A 46 45.76 5.50 -2.50
C GLY A 46 45.02 4.59 -3.47
N ARG A 47 45.75 4.01 -4.44
CA ARG A 47 45.21 3.05 -5.41
C ARG A 47 44.57 1.86 -4.67
N SER A 48 43.26 1.88 -4.47
CA SER A 48 42.49 0.69 -4.10
C SER A 48 41.60 0.30 -5.26
N ASN A 49 41.80 -0.92 -5.74
CA ASN A 49 41.09 -1.55 -6.85
C ASN A 49 39.70 -2.02 -6.38
N VAL A 50 38.90 -1.12 -5.79
CA VAL A 50 37.53 -1.42 -5.35
C VAL A 50 36.65 -1.38 -6.58
N VAL A 51 36.23 -2.57 -7.05
CA VAL A 51 35.13 -2.69 -7.99
C VAL A 51 33.90 -2.12 -7.29
N SER A 52 33.60 -0.84 -7.52
CA SER A 52 32.34 -0.28 -7.07
C SER A 52 31.26 -1.06 -7.81
N LYS A 53 30.36 -1.68 -7.06
CA LYS A 53 29.20 -2.38 -7.60
C LYS A 53 27.98 -1.50 -7.39
N PRO A 54 27.79 -0.46 -8.22
CA PRO A 54 26.75 0.55 -8.01
C PRO A 54 25.35 -0.05 -7.87
N THR A 55 25.07 -1.17 -8.54
CA THR A 55 23.79 -1.89 -8.42
C THR A 55 23.57 -2.47 -7.02
N GLU A 56 24.59 -3.09 -6.40
CA GLU A 56 24.48 -3.65 -5.03
C GLU A 56 24.27 -2.53 -4.00
N THR A 57 24.96 -1.40 -4.16
CA THR A 57 24.79 -0.22 -3.29
C THR A 57 23.40 0.40 -3.42
N THR A 58 22.83 0.47 -4.62
CA THR A 58 21.48 0.99 -4.83
C THR A 58 20.41 0.07 -4.23
N VAL A 59 20.53 -1.25 -4.38
CA VAL A 59 19.61 -2.22 -3.77
C VAL A 59 19.65 -2.12 -2.25
N ALA A 60 20.84 -2.07 -1.65
CA ALA A 60 20.98 -1.89 -0.20
C ALA A 60 20.31 -0.60 0.31
N ARG A 61 20.38 0.50 -0.46
CA ARG A 61 19.70 1.76 -0.13
C ARG A 61 18.19 1.62 -0.17
N TRP A 62 17.64 0.95 -1.18
CA TRP A 62 16.20 0.68 -1.26
C TRP A 62 15.71 -0.15 -0.08
N ASP A 63 16.41 -1.22 0.26
CA ASP A 63 16.05 -2.09 1.38
C ASP A 63 16.12 -1.38 2.73
N SER A 64 17.01 -0.38 2.87
CA SER A 64 17.11 0.45 4.07
C SER A 64 16.07 1.58 4.15
N ASP A 65 15.38 1.91 3.06
CA ASP A 65 14.44 3.04 3.03
C ASP A 65 13.10 2.68 3.66
N GLN A 66 12.86 3.20 4.86
CA GLN A 66 11.64 2.93 5.61
C GLN A 66 10.37 3.31 4.84
N ARG A 67 10.40 4.41 4.07
CA ARG A 67 9.23 4.88 3.31
C ARG A 67 8.90 3.93 2.16
N LEU A 68 9.90 3.49 1.41
CA LEU A 68 9.76 2.52 0.33
C LEU A 68 9.24 1.18 0.86
N ASN A 69 9.80 0.71 1.98
CA ASN A 69 9.35 -0.52 2.64
C ASN A 69 7.88 -0.42 3.11
N SER A 70 7.46 0.71 3.67
CA SER A 70 6.05 0.93 4.03
C SER A 70 5.12 0.91 2.81
N LEU A 71 5.54 1.49 1.68
CA LEU A 71 4.77 1.41 0.43
C LEU A 71 4.66 -0.04 -0.08
N TYR A 72 5.74 -0.82 0.02
CA TYR A 72 5.69 -2.24 -0.33
C TYR A 72 4.77 -3.03 0.61
N ALA A 73 4.85 -2.80 1.92
CA ALA A 73 3.98 -3.44 2.89
C ALA A 73 2.50 -3.14 2.60
N GLN A 74 2.16 -1.88 2.32
CA GLN A 74 0.81 -1.49 1.95
C GLN A 74 0.36 -2.17 0.64
N LYS A 75 1.21 -2.20 -0.39
CA LYS A 75 0.90 -2.86 -1.66
C LYS A 75 0.61 -4.35 -1.46
N HIS A 76 1.50 -5.05 -0.78
CA HIS A 76 1.35 -6.48 -0.50
C HIS A 76 0.12 -6.77 0.36
N ALA A 77 -0.19 -5.91 1.34
CA ALA A 77 -1.40 -6.06 2.14
C ALA A 77 -2.68 -5.96 1.30
N VAL A 78 -2.74 -5.04 0.33
CA VAL A 78 -3.89 -4.93 -0.58
C VAL A 78 -3.98 -6.14 -1.52
N GLU A 79 -2.87 -6.57 -2.11
CA GLU A 79 -2.83 -7.75 -2.99
C GLU A 79 -3.32 -9.01 -2.25
N ASN A 80 -2.82 -9.24 -1.02
CA ASN A 80 -3.25 -10.36 -0.19
C ASN A 80 -4.72 -10.24 0.25
N THR A 81 -5.19 -9.01 0.51
CA THR A 81 -6.60 -8.78 0.81
C THR A 81 -7.48 -9.22 -0.36
N LEU A 82 -7.19 -8.74 -1.57
CA LEU A 82 -7.92 -9.08 -2.78
C LEU A 82 -7.97 -10.60 -3.02
N ASN A 83 -6.85 -11.30 -2.82
CA ASN A 83 -6.78 -12.76 -2.93
C ASN A 83 -7.67 -13.52 -1.93
N MET A 84 -8.10 -12.87 -0.84
CA MET A 84 -8.93 -13.46 0.22
C MET A 84 -10.41 -13.07 0.11
N LEU A 85 -10.75 -12.10 -0.75
CA LEU A 85 -12.14 -11.65 -0.90
C LEU A 85 -12.97 -12.68 -1.67
N ASP A 86 -14.24 -12.81 -1.29
CA ASP A 86 -15.24 -13.47 -2.15
C ASP A 86 -15.69 -12.51 -3.27
N ASP A 87 -16.33 -13.05 -4.31
CA ASP A 87 -16.77 -12.29 -5.50
C ASP A 87 -17.55 -11.01 -5.15
N ASP A 88 -18.43 -11.08 -4.14
CA ASP A 88 -19.21 -9.93 -3.68
C ASP A 88 -18.33 -8.87 -3.04
N MET A 89 -17.43 -9.27 -2.15
CA MET A 89 -16.52 -8.38 -1.44
C MET A 89 -15.51 -7.76 -2.40
N GLU A 90 -15.01 -8.52 -3.38
CA GLU A 90 -14.13 -8.02 -4.43
C GLU A 90 -14.87 -6.98 -5.28
N ARG A 91 -16.12 -7.25 -5.68
CA ARG A 91 -16.92 -6.27 -6.42
C ARG A 91 -17.18 -5.00 -5.61
N ILE A 92 -17.46 -5.12 -4.31
CA ILE A 92 -17.57 -3.96 -3.40
C ILE A 92 -16.25 -3.21 -3.33
N PHE A 93 -15.12 -3.92 -3.27
CA PHE A 93 -13.80 -3.32 -3.22
C PHE A 93 -13.56 -2.43 -4.42
N TRP A 94 -13.75 -2.96 -5.63
CA TRP A 94 -13.54 -2.19 -6.86
C TRP A 94 -14.58 -1.06 -7.01
N LEU A 95 -15.83 -1.28 -6.61
CA LEU A 95 -16.81 -0.20 -6.60
C LEU A 95 -16.44 0.93 -5.64
N ARG A 96 -15.73 0.66 -4.55
CA ARG A 96 -15.36 1.68 -3.58
C ARG A 96 -14.01 2.34 -3.89
N TRP A 97 -12.95 1.54 -4.02
CA TRP A 97 -11.56 1.99 -4.01
C TRP A 97 -10.87 1.95 -5.38
N ALA A 98 -11.59 1.65 -6.47
CA ALA A 98 -11.01 1.79 -7.81
C ALA A 98 -10.66 3.25 -8.13
N ARG A 99 -9.72 3.42 -9.06
CA ARG A 99 -9.31 4.74 -9.57
C ARG A 99 -10.51 5.54 -10.06
N GLY A 100 -10.68 6.75 -9.53
CA GLY A 100 -11.76 7.65 -9.91
C GLY A 100 -13.13 7.25 -9.38
N SER A 101 -13.22 6.29 -8.46
CA SER A 101 -14.47 5.95 -7.80
C SER A 101 -15.02 7.13 -7.00
N VAL A 102 -16.29 7.44 -7.22
CA VAL A 102 -17.08 8.41 -6.46
C VAL A 102 -18.27 7.75 -5.76
N ASN A 103 -18.30 6.41 -5.71
CA ASN A 103 -19.45 5.69 -5.18
C ASN A 103 -19.55 5.82 -3.66
N THR A 104 -20.70 6.28 -3.18
CA THR A 104 -21.09 6.20 -1.77
C THR A 104 -21.52 4.79 -1.40
N TRP A 105 -21.58 4.46 -0.11
CA TRP A 105 -22.06 3.15 0.35
C TRP A 105 -23.50 2.87 -0.11
N ASP A 106 -24.36 3.89 -0.15
CA ASP A 106 -25.71 3.81 -0.70
C ASP A 106 -25.73 3.48 -2.20
N ALA A 107 -24.87 4.13 -2.99
CA ALA A 107 -24.74 3.84 -4.41
C ALA A 107 -24.24 2.40 -4.65
N ILE A 108 -23.29 1.93 -3.83
CA ILE A 108 -22.80 0.54 -3.88
C ILE A 108 -23.92 -0.43 -3.51
N ALA A 109 -24.71 -0.14 -2.47
CA ALA A 109 -25.86 -0.96 -2.07
C ALA A 109 -26.87 -1.12 -3.22
N GLY A 110 -27.18 -0.03 -3.93
CA GLY A 110 -28.02 -0.05 -5.12
C GLY A 110 -27.43 -0.90 -6.25
N LYS A 111 -26.14 -0.75 -6.56
CA LYS A 111 -25.44 -1.52 -7.62
C LYS A 111 -25.30 -3.01 -7.31
N MET A 112 -25.19 -3.36 -6.03
CA MET A 112 -25.09 -4.74 -5.55
C MET A 112 -26.45 -5.39 -5.30
N HIS A 113 -27.55 -4.61 -5.36
CA HIS A 113 -28.90 -5.05 -4.95
C HIS A 113 -28.93 -5.63 -3.51
N MET A 114 -28.15 -5.02 -2.61
CA MET A 114 -28.03 -5.44 -1.21
C MET A 114 -28.49 -4.34 -0.27
N SER A 115 -28.91 -4.70 0.94
CA SER A 115 -29.19 -3.70 1.97
C SER A 115 -27.91 -2.95 2.35
N ILE A 116 -28.04 -1.67 2.72
CA ILE A 116 -26.91 -0.86 3.18
C ILE A 116 -26.22 -1.49 4.40
N LYS A 117 -26.98 -2.14 5.29
CA LYS A 117 -26.46 -2.87 6.46
C LYS A 117 -25.57 -4.04 6.03
N THR A 118 -25.93 -4.76 4.97
CA THR A 118 -25.10 -5.82 4.39
C THR A 118 -23.80 -5.25 3.83
N ILE A 119 -23.85 -4.12 3.11
CA ILE A 119 -22.67 -3.43 2.60
C ILE A 119 -21.73 -3.00 3.73
N TYR A 120 -22.24 -2.41 4.80
CA TYR A 120 -21.39 -2.02 5.95
C TYR A 120 -20.74 -3.23 6.64
N ARG A 121 -21.43 -4.38 6.72
CA ARG A 121 -20.84 -5.62 7.25
C ARG A 121 -19.72 -6.15 6.35
N LYS A 122 -19.94 -6.19 5.03
CA LYS A 122 -18.92 -6.60 4.06
C LYS A 122 -17.74 -5.62 4.04
N ARG A 123 -17.99 -4.31 4.09
CA ARG A 123 -16.94 -3.28 4.28
C ARG A 123 -16.09 -3.57 5.52
N GLN A 124 -16.73 -3.78 6.67
CA GLN A 124 -16.00 -4.07 7.90
C GLN A 124 -15.13 -5.31 7.73
N ARG A 125 -15.66 -6.37 7.11
CA ARG A 125 -14.89 -7.59 6.84
C ARG A 125 -13.69 -7.36 5.92
N ILE A 126 -13.85 -6.59 4.85
CA ILE A 126 -12.74 -6.22 3.95
C ILE A 126 -11.65 -5.47 4.73
N LEU A 127 -12.05 -4.49 5.57
CA LEU A 127 -11.11 -3.70 6.35
C LEU A 127 -10.42 -4.52 7.46
N GLU A 128 -11.10 -5.50 8.05
CA GLU A 128 -10.49 -6.45 8.99
C GLU A 128 -9.43 -7.30 8.31
N ILE A 129 -9.72 -7.89 7.13
CA ILE A 129 -8.75 -8.68 6.36
C ILE A 129 -7.54 -7.81 5.99
N PHE A 130 -7.79 -6.58 5.53
CA PHE A 130 -6.72 -5.65 5.21
C PHE A 130 -5.87 -5.28 6.43
N ALA A 131 -6.50 -5.01 7.58
CA ALA A 131 -5.81 -4.73 8.83
C ALA A 131 -4.87 -5.87 9.24
N ASP A 132 -5.32 -7.12 9.08
CA ASP A 132 -4.54 -8.31 9.42
C ASP A 132 -3.29 -8.42 8.55
N PHE A 133 -3.40 -8.26 7.22
CA PHE A 133 -2.26 -8.30 6.32
C PHE A 133 -1.33 -7.09 6.47
N TYR A 134 -1.88 -5.92 6.80
CA TYR A 134 -1.10 -4.71 6.99
C TYR A 134 -0.37 -4.66 8.35
N GLY A 135 -0.75 -5.50 9.30
CA GLY A 135 -0.18 -5.52 10.66
C GLY A 135 -0.73 -4.41 11.56
N PHE A 136 -2.00 -4.05 11.38
CA PHE A 136 -2.67 -2.96 12.10
C PHE A 136 -3.29 -3.39 13.45
N SER A 137 -2.90 -4.57 13.97
CA SER A 137 -3.50 -5.25 15.13
C SER A 137 -2.79 -4.98 16.46
#